data_AF-A0A0S6VRL9-F1
#
_entry.id   AF-A0A0S6VRL9-F1
#
_cell.length_a   1.000
_cell.length_b   1.000
_cell.length_c   1.000
_cell.angle_alpha   90.00
_cell.angle_beta   90.00
_cell.angle_gamma   90.00
#
_symmetry.space_group_name_H-M   'P 1'
#
loop_
_entity.id
_entity.type
_entity.pdbx_description
1 polymer ?
#
loop_
_entity_poly.entity_id
_entity_poly.type
_entity_poly.pdbx_seq_one_letter_code
_entity_poly.pdbx_strand_id
1 'polypeptide(L)' 'MVERGEAGVESVMIEAYRLDILTAAEVQQTLGLRSRWEVDALLKEAQAYLDYTECDLEQDAQTLESLGSRACL' A
#
# COMPACT_ATOMS: atom_id res chain seq x y z
N MET A 1 -25.11 21.05 7.67
CA MET A 1 -24.88 20.32 6.41
C MET A 1 -23.57 19.55 6.59
N VAL A 2 -23.65 18.37 7.22
CA VAL A 2 -22.50 17.49 7.46
C VAL A 2 -22.56 16.42 6.39
N GLU A 3 -21.89 16.66 5.26
CA GLU A 3 -21.57 15.60 4.33
C GLU A 3 -20.15 15.11 4.64
N ARG A 4 -19.95 13.79 4.53
CA ARG A 4 -18.67 13.08 4.37
C ARG A 4 -17.99 12.57 5.65
N GLY A 5 -18.49 11.46 6.17
CA GLY A 5 -17.68 10.56 7.03
C GLY A 5 -16.62 9.79 6.25
N GLU A 6 -16.78 9.62 4.93
CA GLU A 6 -15.89 8.79 4.09
C GLU A 6 -14.60 9.52 3.69
N ALA A 7 -14.68 10.81 3.30
CA ALA A 7 -13.50 11.60 2.92
C ALA A 7 -12.51 11.82 4.09
N GLY A 8 -13.01 11.78 5.33
CA GLY A 8 -12.15 11.90 6.52
C GLY A 8 -11.32 10.64 6.76
N VAL A 9 -11.91 9.45 6.61
CA VAL A 9 -11.21 8.18 6.80
C VAL A 9 -10.19 7.98 5.68
N GLU A 10 -10.58 8.27 4.44
CA GLU A 10 -9.69 8.21 3.28
C GLU A 10 -8.44 9.07 3.46
N SER A 11 -8.60 10.33 3.86
CA SER A 11 -7.46 11.23 4.12
C SER A 11 -6.54 10.70 5.23
N VAL A 12 -7.09 10.10 6.28
CA VAL A 12 -6.28 9.51 7.37
C VAL A 12 -5.50 8.29 6.87
N MET A 13 -6.12 7.44 6.04
CA MET A 13 -5.45 6.27 5.48
C MET A 13 -4.31 6.65 4.53
N ILE A 14 -4.52 7.66 3.69
CA ILE A 14 -3.50 8.20 2.78
C ILE A 14 -2.31 8.74 3.58
N GLU A 15 -2.56 9.52 4.63
CA GLU A 15 -1.48 10.08 5.44
C GLU A 15 -0.74 9.00 6.26
N ALA A 16 -1.47 8.00 6.77
CA ALA A 16 -0.83 6.86 7.42
C ALA A 16 0.02 6.02 6.44
N TYR A 17 -0.39 5.91 5.18
CA TYR A 17 0.41 5.30 4.12
C TYR A 17 1.67 6.11 3.79
N ARG A 18 1.56 7.45 3.68
CA ARG A 18 2.70 8.35 3.45
C ARG A 18 3.74 8.31 4.56
N LEU A 19 3.30 8.03 5.78
CA LEU A 19 4.18 7.89 6.94
C LEU A 19 4.75 6.47 7.08
N ASP A 20 4.53 5.57 6.10
CA ASP A 20 4.93 4.16 6.13
C ASP A 20 4.37 3.40 7.36
N ILE A 21 3.27 3.89 7.95
CA ILE A 21 2.59 3.24 9.08
C ILE A 21 1.69 2.11 8.58
N LEU A 22 1.07 2.30 7.41
CA LEU A 22 0.19 1.33 6.77
C LEU A 22 0.72 0.94 5.40
N THR A 23 0.57 -0.32 5.07
CA THR A 23 0.80 -0.85 3.72
C THR A 23 -0.40 -0.58 2.81
N ALA A 24 -0.19 -0.63 1.49
CA ALA A 24 -1.28 -0.50 0.52
C ALA A 24 -2.36 -1.57 0.70
N ALA A 25 -1.99 -2.77 1.17
CA ALA A 25 -2.94 -3.85 1.45
C ALA A 25 -3.83 -3.55 2.66
N GLU A 26 -3.31 -2.86 3.68
CA GLU A 26 -4.08 -2.44 4.85
C GLU A 26 -5.01 -1.28 4.51
N VAL A 27 -4.56 -0.32 3.70
CA VAL A 27 -5.41 0.74 3.13
C VAL A 27 -6.55 0.12 2.32
N GLN A 28 -6.24 -0.88 1.49
CA GLN A 28 -7.24 -1.61 0.70
C GLN A 28 -8.33 -2.23 1.56
N GLN A 29 -7.93 -3.01 2.57
CA GLN A 29 -8.86 -3.73 3.43
C GLN A 29 -9.71 -2.76 4.25
N THR A 30 -9.11 -1.68 4.74
CA THR A 30 -9.79 -0.70 5.59
C THR A 30 -10.80 0.15 4.82
N LEU A 31 -10.48 0.50 3.57
CA LEU A 31 -11.39 1.23 2.68
C LEU A 31 -12.36 0.31 1.92
N GLY A 32 -12.27 -1.01 2.10
CA GLY A 32 -13.13 -1.98 1.42
C GLY A 32 -12.96 -2.00 -0.11
N LEU A 33 -11.78 -1.62 -0.60
CA LEU A 33 -11.47 -1.56 -2.02
C LEU A 33 -11.28 -2.98 -2.58
N ARG A 34 -11.85 -3.24 -3.76
CA ARG A 34 -11.92 -4.59 -4.33
C ARG A 34 -10.64 -4.98 -5.04
N SER A 35 -9.85 -3.99 -5.47
CA SER A 35 -8.62 -4.21 -6.19
C SER A 35 -7.46 -3.37 -5.66
N ARG A 36 -6.25 -3.94 -5.75
CA ARG A 36 -5.00 -3.19 -5.59
C ARG A 36 -4.94 -1.96 -6.49
N TRP A 37 -5.54 -2.03 -7.69
CA TRP A 37 -5.55 -0.91 -8.64
C TRP A 37 -6.40 0.27 -8.18
N GLU A 38 -7.47 0.02 -7.41
CA GLU A 38 -8.30 1.09 -6.86
C GLU A 38 -7.55 1.86 -5.77
N VAL A 39 -6.77 1.13 -4.94
CA VAL A 39 -5.89 1.72 -3.94
C VAL A 39 -4.79 2.54 -4.61
N ASP A 40 -4.16 1.98 -5.63
CA ASP A 40 -3.09 2.65 -6.39
C ASP A 40 -3.60 3.93 -7.05
N ALA A 41 -4.80 3.93 -7.62
CA ALA A 41 -5.42 5.13 -8.19
C ALA A 41 -5.67 6.22 -7.13
N LEU A 42 -6.20 5.82 -5.97
CA LEU A 42 -6.47 6.70 -4.83
C LEU A 42 -5.19 7.34 -4.26
N LEU A 43 -4.15 6.53 -4.07
CA LEU A 43 -2.85 7.01 -3.58
C LEU A 43 -2.17 7.94 -4.61
N LYS A 44 -2.29 7.65 -5.90
CA LYS A 44 -1.79 8.53 -6.98
C LYS A 44 -2.52 9.85 -7.06
N GLU A 45 -3.86 9.84 -6.95
CA GLU A 45 -4.66 11.07 -6.92
C GLU A 45 -4.25 11.98 -5.76
N ALA A 46 -3.93 11.38 -4.61
CA ALA A 46 -3.43 12.08 -3.44
C ALA A 46 -1.92 12.40 -3.46
N GLN A 47 -1.20 12.05 -4.54
CA GLN A 47 0.26 12.20 -4.65
C GLN A 47 1.03 11.54 -3.50
N ALA A 48 0.47 10.47 -2.95
CA ALA A 48 1.08 9.61 -1.94
C ALA A 48 1.77 8.44 -2.65
N TYR A 49 2.92 8.74 -3.26
CA TYR A 49 3.73 7.72 -3.91
C TYR A 49 4.44 6.88 -2.85
N LEU A 50 4.55 5.58 -3.10
CA LEU A 50 5.47 4.74 -2.35
C LEU A 50 6.89 5.16 -2.75
N ASP A 51 7.75 5.45 -1.77
CA ASP A 51 9.18 5.68 -2.01
C ASP A 51 9.90 4.34 -2.26
N TYR A 52 9.36 3.53 -3.19
CA TYR A 52 9.91 2.25 -3.57
C TYR A 52 11.17 2.47 -4.40
N THR A 53 12.31 2.06 -3.86
CA THR A 53 13.61 2.23 -4.49
C THR A 53 14.05 0.98 -5.23
N GLU A 54 15.10 1.10 -6.04
CA GLU A 54 15.76 -0.06 -6.66
C GLU A 54 16.32 -1.04 -5.60
N CYS A 55 16.71 -0.53 -4.42
CA CYS A 55 17.20 -1.36 -3.32
C CYS A 55 16.09 -2.25 -2.74
N ASP A 56 14.88 -1.71 -2.60
CA ASP A 56 13.71 -2.49 -2.17
C ASP A 56 13.39 -3.62 -3.16
N LEU A 57 13.51 -3.33 -4.46
CA LEU A 57 13.34 -4.34 -5.51
C LEU A 57 14.37 -5.47 -5.42
N GLU A 58 15.65 -5.13 -5.24
CA GLU A 58 16.71 -6.13 -5.09
C GLU A 58 16.49 -6.98 -3.84
N GLN A 59 16.07 -6.38 -2.74
CA GLN A 59 15.78 -7.08 -1.49
C GLN A 59 14.59 -8.03 -1.64
N ASP A 60 13.53 -7.62 -2.33
CA ASP A 60 12.37 -8.47 -2.62
C ASP A 60 12.75 -9.65 -3.52
N ALA A 61 13.58 -9.42 -4.55
CA ALA A 61 14.07 -10.47 -5.43
C ALA A 61 14.88 -11.53 -4.66
N GLN A 62 15.80 -11.10 -3.80
CA GLN A 62 16.57 -11.99 -2.91
C GLN A 62 15.66 -12.77 -1.95
N THR A 63 14.63 -12.10 -1.41
CA THR A 63 13.64 -12.74 -0.55
C THR A 63 12.91 -13.86 -1.29
N LEU A 64 12.45 -13.62 -2.52
CA LEU A 64 11.79 -14.63 -3.36
C LEU A 64 12.71 -15.81 -3.70
N GLU A 65 13.98 -15.55 -4.05
CA GLU A 65 14.97 -16.61 -4.29
C GLU A 65 15.21 -17.48 -3.05
N SER A 66 15.29 -16.85 -1.87
CA SER A 66 15.48 -17.56 -0.60
C SER A 66 14.28 -18.44 -0.25
N LEU A 67 13.06 -17.96 -0.49
CA LEU A 67 11.83 -18.70 -0.22
C LEU A 67 11.67 -19.88 -1.21
N GLY A 68 11.98 -19.66 -2.49
CA GLY A 68 12.00 -20.72 -3.50
C GLY A 68 13.03 -21.81 -3.17
N SER A 69 14.20 -21.41 -2.66
CA SER A 69 15.25 -22.34 -2.23
C SER A 69 14.88 -23.12 -0.96
N ARG A 70 14.13 -22.50 -0.04
CA ARG A 70 13.65 -23.15 1.20
C ARG A 70 12.51 -24.15 0.97
N ALA A 71 11.76 -24.01 -0.12
CA ALA A 71 10.67 -24.93 -0.45
C ALA A 71 11.13 -26.31 -0.96
N CYS A 72 12.45 -26.51 -1.14
CA CYS A 72 13.06 -27.76 -1.65
C CYS A 72 13.89 -28.53 -0.58
N LEU A 73 13.84 -28.11 0.69
CA LEU A 73 14.42 -28.83 1.84
C LEU A 73 13.33 -29.53 2.64
#